data_AF-A0A1G2N0A6-F1
#
_entry.id   AF-A0A1G2N0A6-F1
#
_cell.length_a   1.000
_cell.length_b   1.000
_cell.length_c   1.000
_cell.angle_alpha   90.00
_cell.angle_beta   90.00
_cell.angle_gamma   90.00
#
_symmetry.space_group_name_H-M   'P 1'
#
loop_
_entity.id
_entity.type
_entity.pdbx_description
1 polymer ?
#
loop_
_entity_poly.entity_id
_entity_poly.type
_entity_poly.pdbx_seq_one_letter_code
_entity_poly.pdbx_strand_id
1 'polypeptide(L)'
;MTKKRKKSKTIMRAKHFTPRQHQIIRDLADMAGKLIPATSRGDYSLQQLAKDRGLRQYFNERLPSKQKQFVSFITKLHGTRPRTLKLLINDILADAVEKRRIKGNPILRAEADALKSKLLEFGIDLTVEIDGLRLPIDRPKITPPPIVVQQSLERLGLNPLLHEKVLPLFNDGYVNEAVRKAGEIFESVVTKWGGVQGKYGRDLMAHVFNKDTPVIDVSAYHGSEITNPMDEKEGFMLVAMGSMHWCKNIVGHGDVDQLVPQDAAARIVLMSHLLDVTDHALKKNVMIGAY
;
A
#
# COMPACT_ATOMS: atom_id res chain seq x y z
N MET A 1 14.21 -36.87 -56.76
CA MET A 1 13.33 -35.80 -56.21
C MET A 1 12.23 -36.44 -55.36
N THR A 2 12.39 -36.43 -54.03
CA THR A 2 11.44 -37.01 -53.08
C THR A 2 10.31 -36.03 -52.78
N LYS A 3 9.08 -36.36 -53.22
CA LYS A 3 7.87 -35.57 -52.95
C LYS A 3 7.55 -35.61 -51.44
N LYS A 4 7.79 -34.50 -50.73
CA LYS A 4 7.33 -34.30 -49.35
C LYS A 4 5.79 -34.35 -49.30
N ARG A 5 5.24 -35.39 -48.65
CA ARG A 5 3.82 -35.50 -48.30
C ARG A 5 3.43 -34.31 -47.40
N LYS A 6 2.50 -33.47 -47.86
CA LYS A 6 1.84 -32.44 -47.04
C LYS A 6 1.09 -33.13 -45.90
N LYS A 7 1.50 -32.89 -44.65
CA LYS A 7 0.73 -33.28 -43.46
C LYS A 7 -0.60 -32.52 -43.49
N SER A 8 -1.70 -33.25 -43.59
CA SER A 8 -3.06 -32.72 -43.42
C SER A 8 -3.17 -32.06 -42.04
N LYS A 9 -3.51 -30.76 -42.01
CA LYS A 9 -3.82 -30.06 -40.76
C LYS A 9 -5.18 -30.56 -40.29
N THR A 10 -5.21 -31.37 -39.23
CA THR A 10 -6.44 -31.71 -38.51
C THR A 10 -7.08 -30.42 -38.00
N ILE A 11 -8.17 -29.99 -38.63
CA ILE A 11 -8.95 -28.84 -38.18
C ILE A 11 -9.67 -29.28 -36.90
N MET A 12 -9.14 -28.88 -35.74
CA MET A 12 -9.86 -29.08 -34.47
C MET A 12 -11.18 -28.33 -34.56
N ARG A 13 -12.31 -29.06 -34.52
CA ARG A 13 -13.64 -28.47 -34.44
C ARG A 13 -13.71 -27.59 -33.19
N ALA A 14 -14.14 -26.34 -33.35
CA ALA A 14 -14.33 -25.43 -32.23
C ALA A 14 -15.31 -26.07 -31.24
N LYS A 15 -14.89 -26.18 -29.97
CA LYS A 15 -15.75 -26.69 -28.90
C LYS A 15 -16.98 -25.78 -28.80
N HIS A 16 -18.17 -26.32 -29.06
CA HIS A 16 -19.41 -25.59 -28.86
C HIS A 16 -19.74 -25.55 -27.36
N PHE A 17 -19.98 -24.34 -26.86
CA PHE A 17 -20.40 -24.13 -25.49
C PHE A 17 -21.91 -23.93 -25.44
N THR A 18 -22.56 -24.55 -24.45
CA THR A 18 -23.98 -24.34 -24.20
C THR A 18 -24.24 -22.93 -23.66
N PRO A 19 -25.48 -22.40 -23.72
CA PRO A 19 -25.81 -21.12 -23.11
C PRO A 19 -25.43 -21.04 -21.62
N ARG A 20 -25.61 -22.13 -20.88
CA ARG A 20 -25.18 -22.24 -19.47
C ARG A 20 -23.66 -22.12 -19.33
N GLN A 21 -22.89 -22.81 -20.18
CA GLN A 21 -21.43 -22.70 -20.17
C GLN A 21 -20.95 -21.30 -20.52
N HIS A 22 -21.63 -20.60 -21.43
CA HIS A 22 -21.34 -19.20 -21.72
C HIS A 22 -21.58 -18.30 -20.51
N GLN A 23 -22.61 -18.57 -19.70
CA GLN A 23 -22.83 -17.84 -18.46
C GLN A 23 -21.71 -18.11 -17.45
N ILE A 24 -21.32 -19.38 -17.25
CA ILE A 24 -20.19 -19.74 -16.37
C ILE A 24 -18.90 -19.04 -16.80
N ILE A 25 -18.62 -18.97 -18.11
CA ILE A 25 -17.44 -18.25 -18.63
C ILE A 25 -17.49 -16.76 -18.30
N ARG A 26 -18.66 -16.11 -18.36
CA ARG A 26 -18.81 -14.69 -17.99
C ARG A 26 -18.58 -14.48 -16.50
N ASP A 27 -19.13 -15.36 -15.66
CA ASP A 27 -18.93 -15.32 -14.21
C ASP A 27 -17.45 -15.49 -13.87
N LEU A 28 -16.78 -16.48 -14.48
CA LEU A 28 -15.34 -16.71 -14.31
C LEU A 28 -14.50 -15.53 -14.82
N ALA A 29 -14.89 -14.91 -15.93
CA ALA A 29 -14.23 -13.73 -16.46
C ALA A 29 -14.32 -12.53 -15.51
N ASP A 30 -15.47 -12.34 -14.86
CA ASP A 30 -15.65 -11.29 -13.84
C ASP A 30 -14.81 -11.58 -12.59
N MET A 31 -14.86 -12.81 -12.08
CA MET A 31 -14.07 -13.23 -10.92
C MET A 31 -12.57 -13.11 -11.18
N ALA A 32 -12.06 -13.62 -12.32
CA ALA A 32 -10.66 -13.50 -12.69
C ALA A 32 -10.24 -12.04 -12.93
N GLY A 33 -11.13 -11.21 -13.48
CA GLY A 33 -10.90 -9.78 -13.67
C GLY A 33 -10.72 -9.00 -12.35
N LYS A 34 -11.25 -9.50 -11.24
CA LYS A 34 -11.02 -8.96 -9.89
C LYS A 34 -9.65 -9.36 -9.32
N LEU A 35 -9.07 -10.46 -9.80
CA LEU A 35 -7.75 -10.95 -9.37
C LEU A 35 -6.60 -10.32 -10.16
N ILE A 36 -6.79 -10.11 -11.46
CA ILE A 36 -5.77 -9.57 -12.37
C ILE A 36 -6.42 -8.63 -13.40
N PRO A 37 -5.84 -7.46 -13.70
CA PRO A 37 -6.37 -6.59 -14.75
C PRO A 37 -6.16 -7.22 -16.13
N ALA A 38 -7.09 -6.98 -17.06
CA ALA A 38 -6.96 -7.49 -18.44
C ALA A 38 -5.72 -6.92 -19.14
N THR A 39 -5.49 -5.61 -18.97
CA THR A 39 -4.35 -4.86 -19.50
C THR A 39 -3.81 -3.93 -18.41
N SER A 40 -2.50 -3.71 -18.37
CA SER A 40 -1.86 -2.73 -17.50
C SER A 40 -0.56 -2.22 -18.14
N ARG A 41 -0.04 -1.08 -17.65
CA ARG A 41 1.26 -0.54 -18.09
C ARG A 41 2.46 -1.26 -17.44
N GLY A 42 2.23 -2.13 -16.47
CA GLY A 42 3.27 -2.87 -15.76
C GLY A 42 3.22 -4.37 -16.05
N ASP A 43 4.02 -5.12 -15.32
CA ASP A 43 4.25 -6.55 -15.61
C ASP A 43 3.09 -7.46 -15.18
N TYR A 44 2.08 -6.93 -14.48
CA TYR A 44 0.94 -7.69 -13.99
C TYR A 44 -0.34 -7.35 -14.74
N SER A 45 -0.63 -8.15 -15.76
CA SER A 45 -1.90 -8.18 -16.48
C SER A 45 -2.11 -9.51 -17.19
N LEU A 46 -3.36 -9.84 -17.53
CA LEU A 46 -3.66 -11.03 -18.33
C LEU A 46 -2.96 -10.96 -19.70
N GLN A 47 -2.88 -9.78 -20.31
CA GLN A 47 -2.17 -9.56 -21.57
C GLN A 47 -0.69 -9.96 -21.47
N GLN A 48 0.00 -9.46 -20.43
CA GLN A 48 1.42 -9.73 -20.23
C GLN A 48 1.66 -11.21 -19.89
N LEU A 49 0.84 -11.77 -19.00
CA LEU A 49 0.88 -13.19 -18.65
C LEU A 49 0.63 -14.09 -19.87
N ALA A 50 -0.29 -13.70 -20.76
CA ALA A 50 -0.54 -14.40 -22.01
C ALA A 50 0.63 -14.26 -22.99
N LYS A 51 1.34 -13.13 -23.02
CA LYS A 51 2.55 -12.95 -23.82
C LYS A 51 3.68 -13.86 -23.33
N ASP A 52 3.94 -13.87 -22.03
CA ASP A 52 5.06 -14.60 -21.40
C ASP A 52 4.88 -16.12 -21.51
N ARG A 53 3.64 -16.60 -21.47
CA ARG A 53 3.31 -18.02 -21.64
C ARG A 53 3.11 -18.45 -23.10
N GLY A 54 3.36 -17.57 -24.08
CA GLY A 54 3.15 -17.88 -25.50
C GLY A 54 1.68 -18.11 -25.89
N LEU A 55 0.74 -17.49 -25.15
CA LEU A 55 -0.71 -17.59 -25.30
C LEU A 55 -1.34 -16.34 -25.94
N ARG A 56 -0.52 -15.41 -26.47
CA ARG A 56 -0.98 -14.13 -27.04
C ARG A 56 -2.08 -14.30 -28.10
N GLN A 57 -2.03 -15.36 -28.90
CA GLN A 57 -3.04 -15.69 -29.92
C GLN A 57 -4.47 -15.89 -29.36
N TYR A 58 -4.61 -16.20 -28.08
CA TYR A 58 -5.89 -16.37 -27.40
C TYR A 58 -6.42 -15.06 -26.81
N PHE A 59 -5.57 -14.06 -26.64
CA PHE A 59 -5.93 -12.75 -26.08
C PHE A 59 -6.31 -11.77 -27.21
N ASN A 60 -7.46 -11.10 -27.08
CA ASN A 60 -7.95 -10.17 -28.10
C ASN A 60 -8.05 -8.74 -27.55
N GLU A 61 -6.98 -7.97 -27.77
CA GLU A 61 -6.84 -6.57 -27.34
C GLU A 61 -7.87 -5.63 -27.98
N ARG A 62 -8.41 -5.98 -29.15
CA ARG A 62 -9.34 -5.13 -29.91
C ARG A 62 -10.77 -5.11 -29.33
N LEU A 63 -11.06 -5.95 -28.33
CA LEU A 63 -12.38 -5.98 -27.72
C LEU A 63 -12.58 -4.78 -26.78
N PRO A 64 -13.76 -4.15 -26.82
CA PRO A 64 -13.99 -2.85 -26.16
C PRO A 64 -14.09 -2.93 -24.64
N SER A 65 -14.38 -4.09 -24.06
CA SER A 65 -14.47 -4.24 -22.61
C SER A 65 -13.50 -5.28 -22.07
N LYS A 66 -12.90 -5.00 -20.91
CA LYS A 66 -11.99 -5.91 -20.21
C LYS A 66 -12.64 -7.27 -19.95
N GLN A 67 -13.92 -7.27 -19.55
CA GLN A 67 -14.70 -8.50 -19.37
C GLN A 67 -14.82 -9.30 -20.68
N LYS A 68 -15.08 -8.65 -21.83
CA LYS A 68 -15.12 -9.32 -23.15
C LYS A 68 -13.75 -9.90 -23.53
N GLN A 69 -12.65 -9.24 -23.16
CA GLN A 69 -11.30 -9.75 -23.37
C GLN A 69 -11.08 -11.06 -22.59
N PHE A 70 -11.44 -11.08 -21.29
CA PHE A 70 -11.40 -12.30 -20.47
C PHE A 70 -12.29 -13.41 -21.01
N VAL A 71 -13.55 -13.12 -21.35
CA VAL A 71 -14.49 -14.09 -21.92
C VAL A 71 -13.92 -14.72 -23.18
N SER A 72 -13.39 -13.89 -24.10
CA SER A 72 -12.79 -14.38 -25.34
C SER A 72 -11.57 -15.25 -25.06
N PHE A 73 -10.72 -14.84 -24.13
CA PHE A 73 -9.52 -15.57 -23.73
C PHE A 73 -9.86 -16.95 -23.14
N ILE A 74 -10.75 -17.00 -22.14
CA ILE A 74 -11.18 -18.25 -21.49
C ILE A 74 -11.83 -19.18 -22.52
N THR A 75 -12.74 -18.65 -23.35
CA THR A 75 -13.45 -19.45 -24.37
C THR A 75 -12.47 -20.12 -25.34
N LYS A 76 -11.54 -19.34 -25.91
CA LYS A 76 -10.58 -19.84 -26.91
C LYS A 76 -9.54 -20.78 -26.28
N LEU A 77 -9.02 -20.40 -25.12
CA LEU A 77 -7.99 -21.19 -24.43
C LEU A 77 -8.56 -22.50 -23.91
N HIS A 78 -9.73 -22.50 -23.27
CA HIS A 78 -10.37 -23.73 -22.80
C HIS A 78 -10.75 -24.66 -23.95
N GLY A 79 -11.22 -24.11 -25.07
CA GLY A 79 -11.57 -24.89 -26.27
C GLY A 79 -10.37 -25.60 -26.90
N THR A 80 -9.16 -25.04 -26.76
CA THR A 80 -7.95 -25.56 -27.43
C THR A 80 -7.01 -26.29 -26.47
N ARG A 81 -6.80 -25.75 -25.26
CA ARG A 81 -5.82 -26.17 -24.25
C ARG A 81 -6.41 -26.08 -22.83
N PRO A 82 -7.34 -26.96 -22.46
CA PRO A 82 -8.03 -26.89 -21.16
C PRO A 82 -7.09 -27.02 -19.96
N ARG A 83 -6.07 -27.89 -20.04
CA ARG A 83 -5.06 -28.04 -18.98
C ARG A 83 -4.24 -26.76 -18.75
N THR A 84 -3.92 -26.04 -19.82
CA THR A 84 -3.20 -24.77 -19.73
C THR A 84 -4.02 -23.70 -19.03
N LEU A 85 -5.34 -23.67 -19.25
CA LEU A 85 -6.21 -22.74 -18.53
C LEU A 85 -6.23 -23.03 -17.03
N LYS A 86 -6.29 -24.30 -16.61
CA LYS A 86 -6.19 -24.68 -15.18
C LYS A 86 -4.91 -24.10 -14.55
N LEU A 87 -3.75 -24.38 -15.15
CA LEU A 87 -2.46 -23.89 -14.65
C LEU A 87 -2.42 -22.36 -14.58
N LEU A 88 -2.93 -21.69 -15.61
CA LEU A 88 -2.95 -20.24 -15.67
C LEU A 88 -3.78 -19.61 -14.55
N ILE A 89 -4.96 -20.19 -14.27
CA ILE A 89 -5.85 -19.69 -13.21
C ILE A 89 -5.20 -19.91 -11.83
N ASN A 90 -4.53 -21.04 -11.64
CA ASN A 90 -3.79 -21.30 -10.40
C ASN A 90 -2.66 -20.27 -10.18
N ASP A 91 -1.88 -19.97 -11.23
CA ASP A 91 -0.80 -18.99 -11.17
C ASP A 91 -1.35 -17.57 -10.91
N ILE A 92 -2.44 -17.19 -11.58
CA ILE A 92 -3.15 -15.92 -11.32
C ILE A 92 -3.61 -15.86 -9.86
N LEU A 93 -4.16 -16.95 -9.31
CA LEU A 93 -4.64 -16.98 -7.93
C LEU A 93 -3.47 -16.80 -6.95
N ALA A 94 -2.37 -17.54 -7.13
CA ALA A 94 -1.19 -17.44 -6.28
C ALA A 94 -0.62 -16.01 -6.26
N ASP A 95 -0.44 -15.40 -7.44
CA ASP A 95 0.04 -14.02 -7.56
C ASP A 95 -0.95 -13.02 -6.94
N ALA A 96 -2.25 -13.24 -7.15
CA ALA A 96 -3.28 -12.36 -6.64
C ALA A 96 -3.36 -12.40 -5.11
N VAL A 97 -3.21 -13.56 -4.46
CA VAL A 97 -3.17 -13.68 -2.99
C VAL A 97 -2.10 -12.76 -2.42
N GLU A 98 -0.87 -12.83 -2.94
CA GLU A 98 0.23 -12.03 -2.42
C GLU A 98 0.04 -10.54 -2.70
N LYS A 99 -0.30 -10.18 -3.94
CA LYS A 99 -0.48 -8.76 -4.32
C LYS A 99 -1.64 -8.10 -3.60
N ARG A 100 -2.74 -8.82 -3.38
CA ARG A 100 -3.91 -8.31 -2.66
C ARG A 100 -3.65 -8.20 -1.16
N ARG A 101 -2.86 -9.11 -0.59
CA ARG A 101 -2.37 -9.00 0.79
C ARG A 101 -1.51 -7.75 0.97
N ILE A 102 -0.53 -7.51 0.09
CA ILE A 102 0.32 -6.32 0.12
C ILE A 102 -0.50 -5.02 0.03
N LYS A 103 -1.61 -5.03 -0.73
CA LYS A 103 -2.51 -3.88 -0.90
C LYS A 103 -3.54 -3.72 0.23
N GLY A 104 -3.51 -4.56 1.26
CA GLY A 104 -4.48 -4.52 2.36
C GLY A 104 -5.92 -4.88 1.98
N ASN A 105 -6.09 -5.62 0.88
CA ASN A 105 -7.38 -6.15 0.45
C ASN A 105 -7.26 -7.65 0.17
N PRO A 106 -6.94 -8.49 1.16
CA PRO A 106 -6.68 -9.92 0.95
C PRO A 106 -7.88 -10.62 0.30
N ILE A 107 -7.60 -11.68 -0.45
CA ILE A 107 -8.64 -12.56 -0.98
C ILE A 107 -9.27 -13.30 0.20
N LEU A 108 -10.58 -13.19 0.33
CA LEU A 108 -11.31 -13.86 1.41
C LEU A 108 -11.60 -15.31 1.06
N ARG A 109 -11.78 -16.14 2.09
CA ARG A 109 -12.14 -17.55 1.91
C ARG A 109 -13.42 -17.71 1.10
N ALA A 110 -14.46 -16.93 1.40
CA ALA A 110 -15.73 -16.95 0.65
C ALA A 110 -15.56 -16.59 -0.83
N GLU A 111 -14.67 -15.65 -1.16
CA GLU A 111 -14.36 -15.27 -2.54
C GLU A 111 -13.68 -16.42 -3.29
N ALA A 112 -12.70 -17.07 -2.65
CA ALA A 112 -12.01 -18.22 -3.21
C ALA A 112 -12.92 -19.46 -3.35
N ASP A 113 -13.80 -19.71 -2.39
CA ASP A 113 -14.77 -20.82 -2.45
C ASP A 113 -15.82 -20.60 -3.56
N ALA A 114 -16.23 -19.36 -3.82
CA ALA A 114 -17.08 -19.02 -4.95
C ALA A 114 -16.38 -19.28 -6.30
N LEU A 115 -15.10 -18.89 -6.42
CA LEU A 115 -14.29 -19.19 -7.59
C LEU A 115 -14.10 -20.69 -7.78
N LYS A 116 -13.77 -21.43 -6.70
CA LYS A 116 -13.63 -22.89 -6.69
C LYS A 116 -14.88 -23.58 -7.24
N SER A 117 -16.05 -23.19 -6.72
CA SER A 117 -17.33 -23.77 -7.13
C SER A 117 -17.62 -23.54 -8.61
N LYS A 118 -17.35 -22.33 -9.12
CA LYS A 118 -17.55 -21.99 -10.54
C LYS A 118 -16.55 -22.67 -11.47
N LEU A 119 -15.30 -22.83 -11.03
CA LEU A 119 -14.29 -23.58 -11.79
C LEU A 119 -14.67 -25.05 -11.89
N LEU A 120 -15.13 -25.65 -10.79
CA LEU A 120 -15.58 -27.04 -10.76
C LEU A 120 -16.78 -27.26 -11.67
N GLU A 121 -17.77 -26.36 -11.65
CA GLU A 121 -18.92 -26.38 -12.58
C GLU A 121 -18.47 -26.29 -14.05
N PHE A 122 -17.38 -25.57 -14.33
CA PHE A 122 -16.79 -25.46 -15.66
C PHE A 122 -15.92 -26.66 -16.07
N GLY A 123 -15.64 -27.60 -15.15
CA GLY A 123 -14.78 -28.76 -15.36
C GLY A 123 -13.29 -28.50 -15.09
N ILE A 124 -12.96 -27.46 -14.33
CA ILE A 124 -11.61 -27.16 -13.85
C ILE A 124 -11.58 -27.42 -12.35
N ASP A 125 -10.90 -28.48 -11.93
CA ASP A 125 -10.72 -28.78 -10.52
C ASP A 125 -9.47 -28.07 -9.98
N LEU A 126 -9.66 -27.12 -9.06
CA LEU A 126 -8.61 -26.46 -8.26
C LEU A 126 -8.88 -26.62 -6.75
N THR A 127 -9.59 -27.68 -6.37
CA THR A 127 -10.05 -27.87 -4.99
C THR A 127 -8.88 -27.95 -4.02
N VAL A 128 -7.88 -28.78 -4.33
CA VAL A 128 -6.70 -28.97 -3.48
C VAL A 128 -5.88 -27.68 -3.37
N GLU A 129 -5.69 -27.00 -4.49
CA GLU A 129 -4.90 -25.77 -4.57
C GLU A 129 -5.57 -24.65 -3.77
N ILE A 130 -6.89 -24.46 -3.91
CA ILE A 130 -7.64 -23.42 -3.18
C ILE A 130 -7.79 -23.77 -1.70
N ASP A 131 -8.08 -25.02 -1.36
CA ASP A 131 -8.28 -25.44 0.02
C ASP A 131 -6.99 -25.38 0.84
N GLY A 132 -5.84 -25.61 0.20
CA GLY A 132 -4.52 -25.44 0.81
C GLY A 132 -4.11 -24.00 1.11
N LEU A 133 -4.81 -22.99 0.57
CA LEU A 133 -4.53 -21.59 0.85
C LEU A 133 -5.03 -21.19 2.24
N ARG A 134 -4.14 -20.60 3.05
CA ARG A 134 -4.48 -19.98 4.33
C ARG A 134 -5.09 -18.59 4.09
N LEU A 135 -6.36 -18.56 3.72
CA LEU A 135 -7.10 -17.33 3.45
C LEU A 135 -7.89 -16.85 4.68
N PRO A 136 -7.97 -15.54 4.93
CA PRO A 136 -8.78 -15.00 6.02
C PRO A 136 -10.28 -15.15 5.74
N ILE A 137 -11.07 -15.32 6.81
CA ILE A 137 -12.54 -15.37 6.75
C ILE A 137 -13.08 -13.96 6.53
N ASP A 138 -12.63 -13.02 7.37
CA ASP A 138 -13.01 -11.61 7.32
C ASP A 138 -11.84 -10.75 6.87
N ARG A 139 -12.14 -9.57 6.32
CA ARG A 139 -11.08 -8.58 6.08
C ARG A 139 -10.51 -8.15 7.43
N PRO A 140 -9.18 -8.19 7.62
CA PRO A 140 -8.59 -7.66 8.84
C PRO A 140 -8.95 -6.18 8.95
N LYS A 141 -9.55 -5.78 10.08
CA LYS A 141 -9.91 -4.37 10.36
C LYS A 141 -8.69 -3.44 10.34
N ILE A 142 -7.53 -4.01 10.63
CA ILE A 142 -6.25 -3.34 10.70
C ILE A 142 -5.31 -4.13 9.78
N THR A 143 -4.84 -3.51 8.70
CA THR A 143 -3.87 -4.16 7.81
C THR A 143 -2.50 -3.52 8.06
N PRO A 144 -1.49 -4.31 8.45
CA PRO A 144 -0.11 -3.86 8.50
C PRO A 144 0.32 -3.19 7.19
N PRO A 145 1.15 -2.13 7.25
CA PRO A 145 1.77 -1.55 6.06
C PRO A 145 2.56 -2.58 5.26
N PRO A 146 2.77 -2.37 3.94
CA PRO A 146 3.70 -3.20 3.18
C PRO A 146 5.09 -3.24 3.83
N ILE A 147 5.73 -4.41 3.84
CA ILE A 147 7.06 -4.62 4.46
C ILE A 147 8.08 -3.59 3.95
N VAL A 148 8.05 -3.25 2.67
CA VAL A 148 8.94 -2.25 2.08
C VAL A 148 8.78 -0.88 2.75
N VAL A 149 7.55 -0.48 3.09
CA VAL A 149 7.28 0.79 3.77
C VAL A 149 7.75 0.75 5.21
N GLN A 150 7.49 -0.35 5.93
CA GLN A 150 7.98 -0.56 7.30
C GLN A 150 9.51 -0.46 7.36
N GLN A 151 10.20 -1.23 6.51
CA GLN A 151 11.67 -1.23 6.43
C GLN A 151 12.24 0.13 6.01
N SER A 152 11.54 0.86 5.11
CA SER A 152 11.98 2.20 4.72
C SER A 152 11.91 3.16 5.90
N LEU A 153 10.83 3.10 6.68
CA LEU A 153 10.65 3.96 7.86
C LEU A 153 11.70 3.64 8.94
N GLU A 154 11.99 2.38 9.20
CA GLU A 154 13.04 1.96 10.15
C GLU A 154 14.44 2.40 9.71
N ARG A 155 14.74 2.31 8.41
CA ARG A 155 16.06 2.68 7.86
C ARG A 155 16.32 4.18 7.82
N LEU A 156 15.27 5.01 7.77
CA LEU A 156 15.42 6.47 7.80
C LEU A 156 16.00 6.97 9.13
N GLY A 157 15.96 6.16 10.19
CA GLY A 157 16.52 6.50 11.50
C GLY A 157 15.69 7.57 12.19
N LEU A 158 14.54 7.17 12.74
CA LEU A 158 13.67 8.10 13.46
C LEU A 158 14.31 8.55 14.79
N ASN A 159 13.80 9.66 15.33
CA ASN A 159 14.14 10.14 16.66
C ASN A 159 13.85 9.02 17.68
N PRO A 160 14.78 8.71 18.61
CA PRO A 160 14.63 7.61 19.55
C PRO A 160 13.34 7.63 20.37
N LEU A 161 12.78 8.83 20.66
CA LEU A 161 11.54 8.97 21.42
C LEU A 161 10.32 8.38 20.69
N LEU A 162 10.38 8.26 19.36
CA LEU A 162 9.32 7.69 18.55
C LEU A 162 9.42 6.17 18.45
N HIS A 163 10.61 5.58 18.61
CA HIS A 163 10.84 4.16 18.35
C HIS A 163 9.93 3.24 19.17
N GLU A 164 9.88 3.44 20.48
CA GLU A 164 9.17 2.51 21.37
C GLU A 164 7.65 2.57 21.23
N LYS A 165 7.11 3.73 20.85
CA LYS A 165 5.66 4.00 20.91
C LYS A 165 4.99 4.15 19.55
N VAL A 166 5.73 4.56 18.52
CA VAL A 166 5.18 4.84 17.19
C VAL A 166 5.42 3.69 16.23
N LEU A 167 6.64 3.15 16.18
CA LEU A 167 6.98 2.07 15.23
C LEU A 167 6.13 0.80 15.43
N PRO A 168 5.89 0.30 16.67
CA PRO A 168 5.02 -0.85 16.86
C PRO A 168 3.59 -0.61 16.34
N LEU A 169 3.01 0.56 16.65
CA LEU A 169 1.68 0.91 16.15
C LEU A 169 1.63 0.95 14.63
N PHE A 170 2.64 1.54 13.99
CA PHE A 170 2.73 1.62 12.55
C PHE A 170 2.86 0.22 11.93
N ASN A 171 3.77 -0.61 12.43
CA ASN A 171 4.04 -1.95 11.92
C ASN A 171 2.85 -2.90 12.12
N ASP A 172 2.08 -2.74 13.19
CA ASP A 172 0.87 -3.51 13.48
C ASP A 172 -0.35 -3.08 12.64
N GLY A 173 -0.25 -1.96 11.91
CA GLY A 173 -1.32 -1.44 11.04
C GLY A 173 -2.19 -0.34 11.64
N TYR A 174 -1.91 0.09 12.87
CA TYR A 174 -2.58 1.23 13.51
C TYR A 174 -1.96 2.55 13.02
N VAL A 175 -2.02 2.80 11.71
CA VAL A 175 -1.25 3.88 11.08
C VAL A 175 -1.73 5.28 11.48
N ASN A 176 -3.05 5.49 11.65
CA ASN A 176 -3.59 6.76 12.14
C ASN A 176 -3.13 7.04 13.58
N GLU A 177 -3.19 6.04 14.43
CA GLU A 177 -2.80 6.09 15.83
C GLU A 177 -1.30 6.30 15.97
N ALA A 178 -0.49 5.71 15.10
CA ALA A 178 0.96 5.94 15.05
C ALA A 178 1.27 7.42 14.75
N VAL A 179 0.61 8.02 13.74
CA VAL A 179 0.77 9.45 13.41
C VAL A 179 0.30 10.32 14.58
N ARG A 180 -0.85 10.00 15.18
CA ARG A 180 -1.39 10.71 16.35
C ARG A 180 -0.40 10.68 17.51
N LYS A 181 0.16 9.50 17.79
CA LYS A 181 1.15 9.28 18.85
C LYS A 181 2.44 10.06 18.60
N ALA A 182 2.92 10.13 17.37
CA ALA A 182 4.09 10.93 17.01
C ALA A 182 3.88 12.43 17.32
N GLY A 183 2.71 12.98 16.95
CA GLY A 183 2.34 14.36 17.28
C GLY A 183 2.19 14.62 18.78
N GLU A 184 1.62 13.68 19.53
CA GLU A 184 1.54 13.76 21.00
C GLU A 184 2.93 13.79 21.66
N ILE A 185 3.86 12.98 21.17
CA ILE A 185 5.24 12.95 21.70
C ILE A 185 5.93 14.29 21.42
N PHE A 186 5.84 14.80 20.19
CA PHE A 186 6.41 16.11 19.85
C PHE A 186 5.83 17.23 20.72
N GLU A 187 4.50 17.31 20.84
CA GLU A 187 3.84 18.30 21.70
C GLU A 187 4.25 18.17 23.17
N SER A 188 4.37 16.94 23.68
CA SER A 188 4.77 16.69 25.06
C SER A 188 6.20 17.16 25.34
N VAL A 189 7.13 16.93 24.40
CA VAL A 189 8.51 17.42 24.50
C VAL A 189 8.54 18.94 24.52
N VAL A 190 7.86 19.59 23.58
CA VAL A 190 7.81 21.06 23.50
C VAL A 190 7.17 21.66 24.76
N THR A 191 6.07 21.08 25.26
CA THR A 191 5.41 21.53 26.49
C THR A 191 6.34 21.44 27.70
N LYS A 192 7.00 20.27 27.86
CA LYS A 192 7.89 20.00 28.99
C LYS A 192 9.05 20.97 29.02
N TRP A 193 9.73 21.15 27.90
CA TRP A 193 10.93 21.97 27.82
C TRP A 193 10.66 23.46 27.73
N GLY A 194 9.53 23.84 27.11
CA GLY A 194 9.08 25.23 27.11
C GLY A 194 8.56 25.71 28.46
N GLY A 195 8.30 24.81 29.42
CA GLY A 195 7.71 25.16 30.71
C GLY A 195 6.31 25.81 30.59
N VAL A 196 5.62 25.57 29.48
CA VAL A 196 4.36 26.23 29.16
C VAL A 196 3.19 25.41 29.69
N GLN A 197 2.28 26.04 30.42
CA GLN A 197 1.02 25.43 30.84
C GLN A 197 -0.16 26.09 30.12
N GLY A 198 -1.21 25.30 29.81
CA GLY A 198 -2.46 25.81 29.26
C GLY A 198 -2.46 26.18 27.77
N LYS A 199 -1.36 25.94 27.03
CA LYS A 199 -1.31 26.07 25.57
C LYS A 199 -1.07 24.71 24.92
N TYR A 200 -1.69 24.49 23.76
CA TYR A 200 -1.61 23.23 23.03
C TYR A 200 -1.58 23.48 21.51
N GLY A 201 -1.13 22.48 20.76
CA GLY A 201 -1.14 22.45 19.31
C GLY A 201 -0.46 23.65 18.70
N ARG A 202 -1.14 24.32 17.77
CA ARG A 202 -0.65 25.50 17.07
C ARG A 202 -0.20 26.60 18.02
N ASP A 203 -0.99 26.90 19.05
CA ASP A 203 -0.74 28.04 19.95
C ASP A 203 0.47 27.79 20.85
N LEU A 204 0.71 26.53 21.21
CA LEU A 204 1.94 26.13 21.89
C LEU A 204 3.16 26.38 20.99
N MET A 205 3.13 25.87 19.75
CA MET A 205 4.25 26.00 18.82
C MET A 205 4.57 27.46 18.50
N ALA A 206 3.54 28.29 18.28
CA ALA A 206 3.70 29.72 18.03
C ALA A 206 4.34 30.47 19.21
N HIS A 207 4.05 30.03 20.43
CA HIS A 207 4.60 30.64 21.64
C HIS A 207 6.03 30.19 21.91
N VAL A 208 6.30 28.88 21.84
CA VAL A 208 7.61 28.31 22.21
C VAL A 208 8.67 28.65 21.17
N PHE A 209 8.33 28.59 19.89
CA PHE A 209 9.25 28.85 18.78
C PHE A 209 9.10 30.27 18.22
N ASN A 210 8.56 31.21 19.00
CA ASN A 210 8.37 32.58 18.55
C ASN A 210 9.67 33.17 17.99
N LYS A 211 9.61 33.84 16.83
CA LYS A 211 10.82 34.34 16.16
C LYS A 211 11.53 35.45 16.93
N ASP A 212 10.76 36.33 17.56
CA ASP A 212 11.26 37.51 18.26
C ASP A 212 11.72 37.15 19.68
N THR A 213 10.96 36.30 20.38
CA THR A 213 11.21 35.89 21.76
C THR A 213 11.04 34.37 21.95
N PRO A 214 11.92 33.55 21.35
CA PRO A 214 11.80 32.10 21.44
C PRO A 214 12.07 31.61 22.86
N VAL A 215 11.23 30.70 23.35
CA VAL A 215 11.52 29.91 24.55
C VAL A 215 12.52 28.81 24.22
N ILE A 216 12.37 28.18 23.04
CA ILE A 216 13.35 27.26 22.47
C ILE A 216 13.91 27.90 21.21
N ASP A 217 15.18 28.34 21.28
CA ASP A 217 15.86 28.95 20.14
C ASP A 217 16.48 27.87 19.23
N VAL A 218 15.87 27.69 18.06
CA VAL A 218 16.28 26.70 17.04
C VAL A 218 17.32 27.22 16.05
N SER A 219 17.67 28.51 16.09
CA SER A 219 18.63 29.10 15.13
C SER A 219 20.02 28.45 15.19
N ALA A 220 20.34 27.79 16.30
CA ALA A 220 21.60 27.08 16.49
C ALA A 220 21.66 25.70 15.79
N TYR A 221 20.56 25.21 15.20
CA TYR A 221 20.48 23.90 14.55
C TYR A 221 21.41 23.79 13.34
N HIS A 222 21.27 24.69 12.36
CA HIS A 222 22.21 24.81 11.24
C HIS A 222 23.38 25.76 11.54
N GLY A 223 23.34 26.49 12.67
CA GLY A 223 24.47 27.27 13.17
C GLY A 223 25.02 28.29 12.17
N SER A 224 26.31 28.23 11.88
CA SER A 224 27.00 29.16 10.96
C SER A 224 26.62 29.00 9.50
N GLU A 225 25.83 27.98 9.14
CA GLU A 225 25.34 27.77 7.78
C GLU A 225 24.17 28.69 7.42
N ILE A 226 23.58 29.37 8.41
CA ILE A 226 22.45 30.28 8.23
C ILE A 226 22.96 31.73 8.05
N THR A 227 22.58 32.35 6.94
CA THR A 227 22.84 33.77 6.67
C THR A 227 21.98 34.71 7.52
N ASN A 228 20.74 34.31 7.84
CA ASN A 228 19.81 35.07 8.67
C ASN A 228 19.10 34.17 9.72
N PRO A 229 19.57 34.16 10.97
CA PRO A 229 18.98 33.38 12.06
C PRO A 229 17.50 33.65 12.30
N MET A 230 17.00 34.83 11.94
CA MET A 230 15.60 35.19 12.12
C MET A 230 14.68 34.43 11.16
N ASP A 231 15.12 34.25 9.91
CA ASP A 231 14.36 33.51 8.89
C ASP A 231 14.24 32.04 9.27
N GLU A 232 15.28 31.47 9.88
CA GLU A 232 15.26 30.09 10.40
C GLU A 232 14.23 29.94 11.53
N LYS A 233 14.24 30.87 12.49
CA LYS A 233 13.29 30.85 13.61
C LYS A 233 11.85 30.95 13.09
N GLU A 234 11.60 31.90 12.20
CA GLU A 234 10.27 32.08 11.61
C GLU A 234 9.85 30.85 10.79
N GLY A 235 10.73 30.33 9.95
CA GLY A 235 10.47 29.15 9.13
C GLY A 235 10.11 27.94 9.97
N PHE A 236 10.94 27.61 10.98
CA PHE A 236 10.68 26.48 11.86
C PHE A 236 9.39 26.65 12.66
N MET A 237 9.13 27.85 13.20
CA MET A 237 7.90 28.17 13.90
C MET A 237 6.67 27.87 13.03
N LEU A 238 6.67 28.37 11.80
CA LEU A 238 5.56 28.19 10.86
C LEU A 238 5.35 26.71 10.49
N VAL A 239 6.44 25.97 10.26
CA VAL A 239 6.37 24.52 9.98
C VAL A 239 5.83 23.76 11.17
N ALA A 240 6.31 24.02 12.39
CA ALA A 240 5.85 23.34 13.60
C ALA A 240 4.36 23.63 13.87
N MET A 241 3.94 24.90 13.74
CA MET A 241 2.54 25.32 13.86
C MET A 241 1.64 24.60 12.84
N GLY A 242 2.01 24.64 11.56
CA GLY A 242 1.25 24.03 10.48
C GLY A 242 1.17 22.51 10.64
N SER A 243 2.29 21.87 10.97
CA SER A 243 2.37 20.42 11.13
C SER A 243 1.51 19.93 12.29
N MET A 244 1.52 20.62 13.43
CA MET A 244 0.67 20.27 14.57
C MET A 244 -0.81 20.44 14.27
N HIS A 245 -1.20 21.54 13.64
CA HIS A 245 -2.59 21.78 13.27
C HIS A 245 -3.08 20.75 12.25
N TRP A 246 -2.26 20.45 11.24
CA TRP A 246 -2.59 19.50 10.19
C TRP A 246 -2.67 18.06 10.70
N CYS A 247 -1.67 17.61 11.46
CA CYS A 247 -1.63 16.24 11.97
C CYS A 247 -2.76 15.98 12.97
N LYS A 248 -3.06 16.90 13.89
CA LYS A 248 -4.17 16.70 14.85
C LYS A 248 -5.55 16.70 14.20
N ASN A 249 -5.79 17.51 13.17
CA ASN A 249 -7.12 17.62 12.56
C ASN A 249 -7.54 16.34 11.81
N ILE A 250 -6.61 15.66 11.12
CA ILE A 250 -6.96 14.51 10.28
C ILE A 250 -7.13 13.22 11.09
N VAL A 251 -6.32 12.99 12.12
CA VAL A 251 -6.37 11.75 12.92
C VAL A 251 -7.03 11.93 14.30
N GLY A 252 -7.57 13.11 14.58
CA GLY A 252 -8.20 13.45 15.87
C GLY A 252 -9.68 13.07 15.98
N HIS A 253 -10.35 12.75 14.87
CA HIS A 253 -11.74 12.32 14.86
C HIS A 253 -11.80 10.79 14.74
N GLY A 254 -12.63 10.13 15.57
CA GLY A 254 -12.56 8.68 15.79
C GLY A 254 -13.02 7.78 14.63
N ASP A 255 -13.74 8.34 13.65
CA ASP A 255 -14.30 7.60 12.50
C ASP A 255 -13.66 8.01 11.17
N VAL A 256 -12.36 8.29 11.18
CA VAL A 256 -11.63 8.65 9.95
C VAL A 256 -11.03 7.40 9.34
N ASP A 257 -11.15 7.27 8.01
CA ASP A 257 -10.50 6.22 7.25
C ASP A 257 -8.99 6.15 7.57
N GLN A 258 -8.44 4.93 7.59
CA GLN A 258 -7.01 4.73 7.78
C GLN A 258 -6.23 5.41 6.66
N LEU A 259 -5.20 6.17 7.03
CA LEU A 259 -4.28 6.80 6.10
C LEU A 259 -3.60 5.74 5.23
N VAL A 260 -3.25 6.15 4.01
CA VAL A 260 -2.35 5.36 3.18
C VAL A 260 -1.01 5.23 3.93
N PRO A 261 -0.42 4.03 4.07
CA PRO A 261 0.76 3.86 4.92
C PRO A 261 1.96 4.74 4.54
N GLN A 262 2.12 5.06 3.26
CA GLN A 262 3.15 5.99 2.78
C GLN A 262 2.93 7.41 3.32
N ASP A 263 1.70 7.89 3.34
CA ASP A 263 1.36 9.22 3.87
C ASP A 263 1.57 9.27 5.38
N ALA A 264 1.19 8.19 6.09
CA ALA A 264 1.43 8.06 7.52
C ALA A 264 2.94 8.03 7.84
N ALA A 265 3.73 7.27 7.07
CA ALA A 265 5.19 7.24 7.21
C ALA A 265 5.81 8.63 7.01
N ALA A 266 5.40 9.36 5.97
CA ALA A 266 5.90 10.72 5.71
C ALA A 266 5.61 11.68 6.89
N ARG A 267 4.41 11.58 7.48
CA ARG A 267 4.04 12.38 8.66
C ARG A 267 4.85 12.00 9.90
N ILE A 268 5.12 10.72 10.12
CA ILE A 268 5.97 10.25 11.22
C ILE A 268 7.40 10.79 11.05
N VAL A 269 7.95 10.72 9.83
CA VAL A 269 9.27 11.28 9.51
C VAL A 269 9.31 12.79 9.75
N LEU A 270 8.27 13.53 9.36
CA LEU A 270 8.18 14.96 9.65
C LEU A 270 8.21 15.24 11.15
N MET A 271 7.41 14.54 11.95
CA MET A 271 7.41 14.70 13.42
C MET A 271 8.76 14.33 14.04
N SER A 272 9.40 13.28 13.51
CA SER A 272 10.74 12.87 13.91
C SER A 272 11.75 13.99 13.70
N HIS A 273 11.74 14.60 12.51
CA HIS A 273 12.68 15.67 12.19
C HIS A 273 12.47 16.91 13.06
N LEU A 274 11.20 17.30 13.31
CA LEU A 274 10.89 18.41 14.22
C LEU A 274 11.38 18.14 15.66
N LEU A 275 11.29 16.89 16.12
CA LEU A 275 11.87 16.45 17.39
C LEU A 275 13.39 16.58 17.38
N ASP A 276 14.08 16.12 16.33
CA ASP A 276 15.53 16.18 16.24
C ASP A 276 16.07 17.62 16.29
N VAL A 277 15.41 18.55 15.59
CA VAL A 277 15.74 19.98 15.64
C VAL A 277 15.56 20.52 17.07
N THR A 278 14.45 20.17 17.71
CA THR A 278 14.14 20.61 19.08
C THR A 278 15.16 20.04 20.08
N ASP A 279 15.48 18.76 20.00
CA ASP A 279 16.48 18.10 20.86
C ASP A 279 17.87 18.72 20.68
N HIS A 280 18.24 19.07 19.44
CA HIS A 280 19.52 19.72 19.17
C HIS A 280 19.59 21.12 19.81
N ALA A 281 18.53 21.92 19.66
CA ALA A 281 18.42 23.24 20.28
C ALA A 281 18.55 23.16 21.81
N LEU A 282 17.90 22.17 22.43
CA LEU A 282 17.95 21.95 23.87
C LEU A 282 19.34 21.53 24.37
N LYS A 283 20.03 20.62 23.65
CA LYS A 283 21.38 20.15 24.04
C LYS A 283 22.40 21.29 24.04
N LYS A 284 22.32 22.23 23.11
CA LYS A 284 23.24 23.38 23.08
C LYS A 284 22.96 24.39 24.20
N ASN A 285 21.70 24.63 24.55
CA ASN A 285 21.37 25.56 25.64
C ASN A 285 21.87 25.08 27.00
N VAL A 286 21.91 23.76 27.24
CA VAL A 286 22.50 23.18 28.47
C VAL A 286 24.03 23.37 28.53
N MET A 287 24.71 23.37 27.38
CA MET A 287 26.18 23.55 27.31
C MET A 287 26.62 25.01 27.52
N ILE A 288 25.76 25.98 27.20
CA ILE A 288 26.08 27.42 27.33
C ILE A 288 25.79 27.92 28.76
N GLY A 289 24.83 27.34 29.47
CA GLY A 289 24.48 27.71 30.86
C GLY A 289 25.38 27.12 31.96
N ALA A 290 26.47 26.45 31.59
CA ALA A 290 27.40 25.80 32.53
C ALA A 290 28.74 26.57 32.72
N TYR A 291 28.80 27.83 32.28
CA TYR A 291 29.94 28.74 32.45
C TYR A 291 29.54 30.00 33.22
#